data_AF-A0AAW9IEM7-F1
#
_entry.id   AF-A0AAW9IEM7-F1
#
_cell.length_a   1.000
_cell.length_b   1.000
_cell.length_c   1.000
_cell.angle_alpha   90.00
_cell.angle_beta   90.00
_cell.angle_gamma   90.00
#
_symmetry.space_group_name_H-M   'P 1'
#
loop_
_entity.id
_entity.type
_entity.pdbx_description
1 polymer ?
#
loop_
_entity_poly.entity_id
_entity_poly.type
_entity_poly.pdbx_seq_one_letter_code
_entity_poly.pdbx_strand_id
1 'polypeptide(L)'
;NKEDAIIGAGTVLDSETARIAILAGAKFIVSPSFNRETSIICNRYGIPYIPGCFSVREVVEAREYGSDIVKLFPGSAFKPSIIKDIKAPIKGIGIMVSGGISYDNMSEWVSNGCDIISIGSSIVNLKDPVIIEKETRKYIERIYEIKN
;
A
#
# COMPACT_ATOMS: atom_id res chain seq x y z
N ASN A 1 -10.18 -19.18 -5.34
CA ASN A 1 -9.02 -20.10 -5.37
C ASN A 1 -7.75 -19.31 -5.03
N LYS A 2 -6.62 -19.95 -4.66
CA LYS A 2 -5.34 -19.24 -4.47
C LYS A 2 -4.90 -18.44 -5.71
N GLU A 3 -5.47 -18.78 -6.87
CA GLU A 3 -5.21 -18.12 -8.16
C GLU A 3 -5.81 -16.72 -8.29
N ASP A 4 -6.74 -16.33 -7.41
CA ASP A 4 -7.38 -14.99 -7.44
C ASP A 4 -6.66 -13.96 -6.55
N ALA A 5 -5.58 -14.35 -5.86
CA ALA A 5 -4.86 -13.50 -4.91
C ALA A 5 -3.44 -13.19 -5.37
N ILE A 6 -3.08 -11.90 -5.33
CA ILE A 6 -1.70 -11.45 -5.55
C ILE A 6 -0.98 -11.42 -4.20
N ILE A 7 0.02 -12.27 -4.03
CA ILE A 7 0.78 -12.38 -2.77
C ILE A 7 2.08 -11.58 -2.87
N GLY A 8 2.31 -10.68 -1.91
CA GLY A 8 3.54 -9.90 -1.77
C GLY A 8 4.15 -10.03 -0.37
N ALA A 9 5.21 -9.26 -0.10
CA ALA A 9 5.82 -9.17 1.22
C ALA A 9 5.78 -7.74 1.76
N GLY A 10 5.47 -7.61 3.06
CA GLY A 10 5.41 -6.33 3.78
C GLY A 10 6.47 -6.22 4.87
N THR A 11 6.70 -4.99 5.34
CA THR A 11 7.72 -4.67 6.35
C THR A 11 9.13 -5.10 5.93
N VAL A 12 9.42 -4.97 4.63
CA VAL A 12 10.76 -5.18 4.09
C VAL A 12 11.60 -3.94 4.37
N LEU A 13 12.71 -4.08 5.11
CA LEU A 13 13.54 -2.95 5.56
C LEU A 13 14.82 -2.75 4.75
N ASP A 14 15.24 -3.78 4.02
CA ASP A 14 16.50 -3.84 3.30
C ASP A 14 16.39 -4.65 1.98
N SER A 15 17.45 -4.64 1.20
CA SER A 15 17.50 -5.27 -0.13
C SER A 15 17.60 -6.80 -0.03
N GLU A 16 18.20 -7.30 1.03
CA GLU A 16 18.45 -8.71 1.33
C GLU A 16 17.14 -9.42 1.60
N THR A 17 16.32 -8.84 2.48
CA THR A 17 14.96 -9.31 2.79
C THR A 17 14.07 -9.20 1.55
N ALA A 18 14.17 -8.12 0.78
CA ALA A 18 13.45 -7.98 -0.48
C ALA A 18 13.78 -9.12 -1.44
N ARG A 19 15.08 -9.43 -1.60
CA ARG A 19 15.55 -10.51 -2.47
C ARG A 19 15.02 -11.86 -2.02
N ILE A 20 15.07 -12.15 -0.72
CA ILE A 20 14.55 -13.41 -0.16
C ILE A 20 13.05 -13.55 -0.49
N ALA A 21 12.26 -12.49 -0.26
CA ALA A 21 10.84 -12.49 -0.57
C ALA A 21 10.55 -12.69 -2.06
N ILE A 22 11.30 -12.00 -2.94
CA ILE A 22 11.18 -12.14 -4.40
C ILE A 22 11.46 -13.58 -4.83
N LEU A 23 12.54 -14.18 -4.33
CA LEU A 23 12.90 -15.57 -4.66
C LEU A 23 11.89 -16.59 -4.09
N ALA A 24 11.19 -16.23 -3.01
CA ALA A 24 10.07 -17.02 -2.48
C ALA A 24 8.76 -16.83 -3.27
N GLY A 25 8.75 -15.97 -4.30
CA GLY A 25 7.62 -15.78 -5.21
C GLY A 25 6.76 -14.55 -4.93
N ALA A 26 7.19 -13.62 -4.07
CA ALA A 26 6.48 -12.36 -3.84
C ALA A 26 6.30 -11.57 -5.15
N LYS A 27 5.06 -11.12 -5.40
CA LYS A 27 4.67 -10.36 -6.59
C LYS A 27 4.77 -8.85 -6.44
N PHE A 28 4.97 -8.37 -5.22
CA PHE A 28 5.26 -6.97 -4.90
C PHE A 28 5.93 -6.89 -3.52
N ILE A 29 6.61 -5.78 -3.26
CA ILE A 29 7.31 -5.49 -2.00
C ILE A 29 6.75 -4.21 -1.40
N VAL A 30 6.49 -4.22 -0.08
CA VAL A 30 6.03 -3.06 0.69
C VAL A 30 6.96 -2.84 1.89
N SER A 31 7.30 -1.57 2.15
CA SER A 31 8.12 -1.17 3.29
C SER A 31 7.44 -0.05 4.10
N PRO A 32 7.87 0.23 5.34
CA PRO A 32 7.40 1.38 6.10
C PRO A 32 8.07 2.69 5.68
N SER A 33 9.19 2.65 4.98
CA SER A 33 9.97 3.80 4.49
C SER A 33 10.58 3.51 3.12
N PHE A 34 11.01 4.55 2.39
CA PHE A 34 11.77 4.38 1.15
C PHE A 34 13.17 3.81 1.45
N ASN A 35 13.58 2.79 0.70
CA ASN A 35 14.94 2.26 0.70
C ASN A 35 15.44 2.14 -0.75
N ARG A 36 16.53 2.85 -1.05
CA ARG A 36 17.14 2.92 -2.38
C ARG A 36 17.60 1.55 -2.88
N GLU A 37 18.28 0.78 -2.05
CA GLU A 37 18.82 -0.52 -2.45
C GLU A 37 17.70 -1.55 -2.66
N THR A 38 16.63 -1.48 -1.86
CA THR A 38 15.39 -2.23 -2.08
C THR A 38 14.75 -1.87 -3.43
N SER A 39 14.70 -0.58 -3.79
CA SER A 39 14.18 -0.17 -5.10
C SER A 39 15.01 -0.71 -6.26
N ILE A 40 16.34 -0.60 -6.18
CA ILE A 40 17.26 -1.11 -7.23
C ILE A 40 17.07 -2.61 -7.45
N ILE A 41 16.97 -3.39 -6.37
CA ILE A 41 16.79 -4.83 -6.52
C ILE A 41 15.40 -5.18 -7.05
N CYS A 42 14.35 -4.52 -6.57
CA CYS A 42 12.98 -4.73 -7.08
C CYS A 42 12.90 -4.43 -8.58
N ASN A 43 13.47 -3.31 -9.03
CA ASN A 43 13.55 -2.95 -10.45
C ASN A 43 14.32 -4.00 -11.27
N ARG A 44 15.45 -4.50 -10.76
CA ARG A 44 16.25 -5.53 -11.45
C ARG A 44 15.47 -6.83 -11.67
N TYR A 45 14.62 -7.20 -10.72
CA TYR A 45 13.81 -8.42 -10.80
C TYR A 45 12.43 -8.18 -11.46
N GLY A 46 12.10 -6.93 -11.84
CA GLY A 46 10.80 -6.59 -12.41
C GLY A 46 9.64 -6.74 -11.41
N ILE A 47 9.90 -6.52 -10.12
CA ILE A 47 8.91 -6.63 -9.05
C ILE A 47 8.53 -5.23 -8.57
N PRO A 48 7.22 -4.87 -8.53
CA PRO A 48 6.77 -3.60 -7.98
C PRO A 48 7.21 -3.39 -6.53
N TYR A 49 7.75 -2.20 -6.25
CA TYR A 49 8.08 -1.74 -4.92
C TYR A 49 7.17 -0.58 -4.53
N ILE A 50 6.47 -0.71 -3.40
CA ILE A 50 5.57 0.29 -2.84
C ILE A 50 6.18 0.80 -1.53
N PRO A 51 7.11 1.77 -1.58
CA PRO A 51 7.77 2.30 -0.41
C PRO A 51 6.84 3.13 0.46
N GLY A 52 7.06 3.09 1.77
CA GLY A 52 6.46 4.05 2.69
C GLY A 52 7.05 5.46 2.52
N CYS A 53 6.20 6.47 2.49
CA CYS A 53 6.58 7.88 2.45
C CYS A 53 5.74 8.66 3.47
N PHE A 54 6.37 9.60 4.17
CA PHE A 54 5.71 10.52 5.09
C PHE A 54 5.64 11.94 4.52
N SER A 55 6.56 12.31 3.64
CA SER A 55 6.71 13.65 3.08
C SER A 55 6.70 13.65 1.55
N VAL A 56 6.38 14.82 0.97
CA VAL A 56 6.44 15.03 -0.49
C VAL A 56 7.85 14.75 -1.04
N ARG A 57 8.90 15.07 -0.28
CA ARG A 57 10.29 14.82 -0.71
C ARG A 57 10.54 13.33 -0.91
N GLU A 58 10.10 12.49 0.01
CA GLU A 58 10.23 11.03 -0.09
C GLU A 58 9.39 10.46 -1.23
N VAL A 59 8.21 11.03 -1.50
CA VAL A 59 7.39 10.62 -2.66
C VAL A 59 8.12 10.92 -3.98
N VAL A 60 8.72 12.10 -4.09
CA VAL A 60 9.53 12.47 -5.27
C VAL A 60 10.73 11.53 -5.41
N GLU A 61 11.46 11.29 -4.32
CA GLU A 61 12.61 10.39 -4.33
C GLU A 61 12.21 8.97 -4.75
N ALA A 62 11.16 8.41 -4.16
CA ALA A 62 10.64 7.10 -4.55
C ALA A 62 10.30 7.02 -6.05
N ARG A 63 9.72 8.08 -6.60
CA ARG A 63 9.39 8.18 -8.03
C ARG A 63 10.62 8.28 -8.93
N GLU A 64 11.65 9.02 -8.51
CA GLU A 64 12.94 9.10 -9.22
C GLU A 64 13.60 7.72 -9.36
N TYR A 65 13.37 6.84 -8.38
CA TYR A 65 13.83 5.45 -8.39
C TYR A 65 12.82 4.45 -9.00
N GLY A 66 11.77 4.95 -9.67
CA GLY A 66 10.86 4.11 -10.46
C GLY A 66 9.66 3.55 -9.71
N SER A 67 9.33 4.06 -8.51
CA SER A 67 8.10 3.67 -7.82
C SER A 67 6.89 4.35 -8.48
N ASP A 68 6.00 3.56 -9.09
CA ASP A 68 4.73 4.05 -9.63
C ASP A 68 3.67 4.29 -8.56
N ILE A 69 3.80 3.62 -7.41
CA ILE A 69 2.89 3.71 -6.27
C ILE A 69 3.72 3.91 -5.01
N VAL A 70 3.30 4.86 -4.16
CA VAL A 70 3.86 5.05 -2.82
C VAL A 70 2.82 4.75 -1.75
N LYS A 71 3.27 4.33 -0.58
CA LYS A 71 2.44 4.11 0.61
C LYS A 71 2.56 5.31 1.55
N LEU A 72 1.49 6.07 1.75
CA LEU A 72 1.44 7.04 2.85
C LEU A 72 1.34 6.30 4.18
N PHE A 73 2.34 6.48 5.04
CA PHE A 73 2.44 5.74 6.30
C PHE A 73 3.17 6.55 7.39
N PRO A 74 2.65 6.55 8.63
CA PRO A 74 1.35 6.03 9.05
C PRO A 74 0.20 6.93 8.59
N GLY A 75 -0.85 6.36 7.99
CA GLY A 75 -2.00 7.08 7.45
C GLY A 75 -2.75 7.93 8.49
N SER A 76 -2.76 7.48 9.75
CA SER A 76 -3.35 8.20 10.89
C SER A 76 -2.70 9.54 11.19
N ALA A 77 -1.51 9.83 10.67
CA ALA A 77 -0.85 11.12 10.81
C ALA A 77 -1.34 12.17 9.79
N PHE A 78 -2.14 11.75 8.80
CA PHE A 78 -2.60 12.61 7.72
C PHE A 78 -4.13 12.77 7.72
N LYS A 79 -4.58 13.83 7.06
CA LYS A 79 -5.99 13.98 6.65
C LYS A 79 -6.15 13.50 5.21
N PRO A 80 -7.31 12.95 4.80
CA PRO A 80 -7.54 12.47 3.44
C PRO A 80 -7.26 13.47 2.32
N SER A 81 -7.40 14.77 2.57
CA SER A 81 -7.08 15.84 1.62
C SER A 81 -5.62 15.79 1.12
N ILE A 82 -4.69 15.23 1.91
CA ILE A 82 -3.27 15.14 1.55
C ILE A 82 -3.04 14.45 0.19
N ILE A 83 -3.93 13.53 -0.20
CA ILE A 83 -3.81 12.80 -1.46
C ILE A 83 -3.89 13.77 -2.63
N LYS A 84 -4.85 14.69 -2.60
CA LYS A 84 -5.02 15.73 -3.62
C LYS A 84 -3.81 16.65 -3.65
N ASP A 85 -3.34 17.05 -2.47
CA ASP A 85 -2.20 17.96 -2.31
C ASP A 85 -0.91 17.35 -2.87
N ILE A 86 -0.69 16.03 -2.71
CA ILE A 86 0.46 15.31 -3.27
C ILE A 86 0.31 15.07 -4.78
N LYS A 87 -0.86 14.60 -5.24
CA LYS A 87 -1.10 14.27 -6.64
C LYS A 87 -1.14 15.49 -7.57
N ALA A 88 -1.50 16.67 -7.04
CA ALA A 88 -1.55 17.91 -7.83
C ALA A 88 -0.21 18.26 -8.49
N PRO A 89 0.93 18.33 -7.75
CA PRO A 89 2.25 18.53 -8.34
C PRO A 89 2.88 17.24 -8.89
N ILE A 90 2.59 16.06 -8.32
CA ILE A 90 3.19 14.78 -8.72
C ILE A 90 2.19 13.97 -9.55
N LYS A 91 1.93 14.42 -10.78
CA LYS A 91 0.94 13.79 -11.65
C LYS A 91 1.31 12.33 -11.97
N GLY A 92 0.32 11.45 -11.90
CA GLY A 92 0.45 10.04 -12.27
C GLY A 92 1.12 9.15 -11.21
N ILE A 93 1.39 9.65 -10.00
CA ILE A 93 1.77 8.78 -8.87
C ILE A 93 0.54 8.10 -8.28
N GLY A 94 0.63 6.78 -8.06
CA GLY A 94 -0.35 6.04 -7.28
C GLY A 94 -0.11 6.23 -5.77
N ILE A 95 -1.19 6.31 -5.00
CA ILE A 95 -1.14 6.45 -3.55
C ILE A 95 -1.92 5.32 -2.90
N MET A 96 -1.18 4.50 -2.16
CA MET A 96 -1.68 3.57 -1.17
C MET A 96 -1.71 4.24 0.20
N VAL A 97 -2.76 4.09 0.99
CA VAL A 97 -2.78 4.57 2.38
C VAL A 97 -2.86 3.38 3.34
N SER A 98 -2.06 3.40 4.40
CA SER A 98 -1.99 2.32 5.39
C SER A 98 -1.74 2.86 6.80
N GLY A 99 -2.36 2.22 7.79
CA GLY A 99 -2.28 2.63 9.20
C GLY A 99 -3.42 3.59 9.58
N GLY A 100 -4.33 3.12 10.43
CA GLY A 100 -5.49 3.90 10.88
C GLY A 100 -6.70 3.91 9.94
N ILE A 101 -6.72 3.04 8.92
CA ILE A 101 -7.87 2.91 8.01
C ILE A 101 -8.88 1.91 8.56
N SER A 102 -10.16 2.29 8.52
CA SER A 102 -11.30 1.53 9.02
C SER A 102 -12.45 1.56 8.02
N TYR A 103 -13.46 0.74 8.28
CA TYR A 103 -14.71 0.71 7.51
C TYR A 103 -15.37 2.10 7.42
N ASP A 104 -15.31 2.86 8.51
CA ASP A 104 -16.00 4.14 8.62
C ASP A 104 -15.29 5.29 7.89
N ASN A 105 -13.95 5.22 7.77
CA ASN A 105 -13.17 6.32 7.19
C ASN A 105 -12.66 6.04 5.76
N MET A 106 -12.68 4.79 5.29
CA MET A 106 -12.14 4.43 3.96
C MET A 106 -12.80 5.18 2.80
N SER A 107 -14.10 5.52 2.91
CA SER A 107 -14.80 6.28 1.86
C SER A 107 -14.22 7.67 1.65
N GLU A 108 -13.76 8.32 2.72
CA GLU A 108 -13.15 9.65 2.63
C GLU A 108 -11.80 9.59 1.91
N TRP A 109 -10.98 8.57 2.18
CA TRP A 109 -9.70 8.36 1.50
C TRP A 109 -9.89 8.10 0.00
N VAL A 110 -10.80 7.19 -0.35
CA VAL A 110 -11.08 6.87 -1.76
C VAL A 110 -11.66 8.09 -2.50
N SER A 111 -12.58 8.83 -1.88
CA SER A 111 -13.18 10.05 -2.47
C SER A 111 -12.17 11.19 -2.67
N ASN A 112 -11.05 11.17 -1.93
CA ASN A 112 -9.93 12.08 -2.14
C ASN A 112 -8.90 11.59 -3.16
N GLY A 113 -9.18 10.48 -3.85
CA GLY A 113 -8.37 9.96 -4.95
C GLY A 113 -7.33 8.94 -4.52
N CYS A 114 -7.50 8.28 -3.37
CA CYS A 114 -6.65 7.15 -2.98
C CYS A 114 -6.85 6.00 -3.96
N ASP A 115 -5.76 5.41 -4.46
CA ASP A 115 -5.84 4.31 -5.42
C ASP A 115 -5.97 2.95 -4.70
N ILE A 116 -5.31 2.82 -3.54
CA ILE A 116 -5.23 1.57 -2.79
C ILE A 116 -5.41 1.82 -1.29
N ILE A 117 -6.35 1.11 -0.68
CA ILE A 117 -6.52 1.10 0.78
C ILE A 117 -5.89 -0.17 1.36
N SER A 118 -5.07 0.00 2.40
CA SER A 118 -4.46 -1.09 3.15
C SER A 118 -5.17 -1.29 4.48
N ILE A 119 -5.81 -2.44 4.63
CA ILE A 119 -6.46 -2.86 5.88
C ILE A 119 -5.53 -3.80 6.63
N GLY A 120 -5.12 -3.39 7.84
CA GLY A 120 -4.19 -4.14 8.68
C GLY A 120 -4.88 -4.80 9.87
N SER A 121 -4.67 -4.22 11.05
CA SER A 121 -5.06 -4.78 12.35
C SER A 121 -6.55 -5.16 12.48
N SER A 122 -7.46 -4.46 11.80
CA SER A 122 -8.90 -4.77 11.85
C SER A 122 -9.26 -6.12 11.24
N ILE A 123 -8.39 -6.68 10.38
CA ILE A 123 -8.56 -8.02 9.79
C ILE A 123 -7.51 -8.98 10.35
N VAL A 124 -6.23 -8.57 10.41
CA VAL A 124 -5.11 -9.47 10.73
C VAL A 124 -5.10 -9.94 12.20
N ASN A 125 -5.69 -9.16 13.12
CA ASN A 125 -5.75 -9.56 14.53
C ASN A 125 -6.90 -10.54 14.82
N LEU A 126 -7.80 -10.77 13.86
CA LEU A 126 -8.86 -11.76 13.98
C LEU A 126 -8.25 -13.16 13.91
N LYS A 127 -8.82 -14.11 14.66
CA LYS A 127 -8.31 -15.49 14.74
C LYS A 127 -9.23 -16.51 14.10
N ASP A 128 -10.53 -16.22 14.08
CA ASP A 128 -11.53 -17.12 13.51
C ASP A 128 -11.64 -16.89 11.99
N PRO A 129 -11.36 -17.91 11.16
CA PRO A 129 -11.46 -17.80 9.70
C PRO A 129 -12.83 -17.34 9.19
N VAL A 130 -13.91 -17.74 9.85
CA VAL A 130 -15.28 -17.35 9.47
C VAL A 130 -15.49 -15.85 9.71
N ILE A 131 -14.95 -15.33 10.80
CA ILE A 131 -15.00 -13.90 11.11
C ILE A 131 -14.09 -13.12 10.16
N ILE A 132 -12.88 -13.62 9.86
CA ILE A 132 -11.97 -13.00 8.89
C ILE A 132 -12.65 -12.86 7.53
N GLU A 133 -13.27 -13.93 7.03
CA GLU A 133 -13.97 -13.91 5.74
C GLU A 133 -15.11 -12.89 5.76
N LYS A 134 -15.96 -12.93 6.79
CA LYS A 134 -17.10 -12.03 6.94
C LYS A 134 -16.66 -10.57 6.96
N GLU A 135 -15.67 -10.22 7.79
CA GLU A 135 -15.20 -8.83 7.88
C GLU A 135 -14.50 -8.40 6.59
N THR A 136 -13.69 -9.26 5.97
CA THR A 136 -13.05 -8.94 4.69
C THR A 136 -14.08 -8.66 3.60
N ARG A 137 -15.16 -9.46 3.53
CA ARG A 137 -16.25 -9.28 2.56
C ARG A 137 -16.92 -7.91 2.70
N LYS A 138 -17.15 -7.43 3.93
CA LYS A 138 -17.71 -6.08 4.15
C LYS A 138 -16.83 -4.98 3.56
N TYR A 139 -15.52 -5.05 3.73
CA TYR A 139 -14.60 -4.06 3.15
C TYR A 139 -14.62 -4.09 1.62
N ILE A 140 -14.74 -5.29 1.02
CA ILE A 140 -14.83 -5.46 -0.43
C ILE A 140 -16.13 -4.84 -0.95
N GLU A 141 -17.27 -5.18 -0.36
CA GLU A 141 -18.59 -4.62 -0.69
C GLU A 141 -18.57 -3.10 -0.58
N ARG A 142 -17.98 -2.57 0.50
CA ARG A 142 -17.87 -1.13 0.73
C ARG A 142 -17.03 -0.43 -0.34
N ILE A 143 -15.93 -1.01 -0.81
CA ILE A 143 -15.15 -0.45 -1.93
C ILE A 143 -16.00 -0.37 -3.21
N TYR A 144 -16.81 -1.39 -3.50
CA TYR A 144 -17.69 -1.37 -4.67
C TYR A 144 -18.76 -0.28 -4.54
N GLU A 145 -19.36 -0.10 -3.36
CA GLU A 145 -20.31 0.98 -3.11
C GLU A 145 -19.71 2.38 -3.28
N ILE A 146 -18.46 2.58 -2.88
CA ILE A 146 -17.80 3.90 -2.97
C ILE A 146 -17.42 4.23 -4.43
N LYS A 147 -17.11 3.22 -5.24
CA LYS A 147 -16.65 3.38 -6.63
C LYS A 147 -17.78 3.46 -7.66
N ASN A 148 -18.98 3.01 -7.30
CA ASN A 148 -20.20 3.13 -8.11
C ASN A 148 -20.90 4.48 -7.83
#